data_AF-A0A535C930-F1
#
_entry.id   AF-A0A535C930-F1
#
_cell.length_a   1.000
_cell.length_b   1.000
_cell.length_c   1.000
_cell.angle_alpha   90.00
_cell.angle_beta   90.00
_cell.angle_gamma   90.00
#
_symmetry.space_group_name_H-M   'P 1'
#
loop_
_entity.id
_entity.type
_entity.pdbx_description
1 polymer ?
#
loop_
_entity_poly.entity_id
_entity_poly.type
_entity_poly.pdbx_seq_one_letter_code
_entity_poly.pdbx_strand_id
1 'polypeptide(L)'
;KPFQLAPFVASGRFDAYGFGSPTEALAIMAASHSGEDRHVRTVQTLLREGGLSRDVLQCGTHPPFDAETAQRLLRDGEPLTPLRHNCSGKHAGMVLHAKAAGWDVETYWHPGHPVQQAALETVATLADVPPAQIGTATDGCGVVTFALPLRNAALLFVRLADPRKVADASLRSALERIRDAMIAHPELVGGERKRLDTALMRAAPGALVAKGGAEGLSSLGILAGHVPGRRAAMGLVVKIEDGDAARRAGSAAVCAVLHQLGVLDATGLAHLEEFASPPIRDPRGERVGQVSAVFRVA
;
A
#
# COMPACT_ATOMS: atom_id res chain seq x y z
N LYS A 1 3.06 -1.64 4.75
CA LYS A 1 1.87 -0.87 5.22
C LYS A 1 0.73 -1.76 5.70
N PRO A 2 0.09 -2.63 4.87
CA PRO A 2 -0.97 -3.52 5.38
C PRO A 2 -0.52 -4.36 6.59
N PHE A 3 0.73 -4.82 6.58
CA PHE A 3 1.32 -5.58 7.71
C PHE A 3 1.58 -4.74 8.97
N GLN A 4 1.75 -3.41 8.84
CA GLN A 4 1.89 -2.51 10.01
C GLN A 4 0.52 -2.19 10.63
N LEU A 5 -0.56 -2.29 9.85
CA LEU A 5 -1.94 -2.16 10.31
C LEU A 5 -2.46 -3.45 10.97
N ALA A 6 -2.01 -4.60 10.51
CA ALA A 6 -2.44 -5.91 10.99
C ALA A 6 -2.47 -6.07 12.53
N PRO A 7 -1.49 -5.62 13.34
CA PRO A 7 -1.57 -5.74 14.80
C PRO A 7 -2.76 -4.97 15.41
N PHE A 8 -3.16 -3.84 14.80
CA PHE A 8 -4.33 -3.09 15.27
C PHE A 8 -5.61 -3.89 15.09
N VAL A 9 -5.81 -4.43 13.90
CA VAL A 9 -7.00 -5.23 13.59
C VAL A 9 -6.99 -6.55 14.37
N ALA A 10 -5.85 -7.22 14.44
CA ALA A 10 -5.69 -8.49 15.16
C ALA A 10 -5.94 -8.35 16.66
N SER A 11 -5.69 -7.18 17.24
CA SER A 11 -5.97 -6.92 18.66
C SER A 11 -7.45 -6.78 19.00
N GLY A 12 -8.36 -6.78 18.01
CA GLY A 12 -9.80 -6.53 18.19
C GLY A 12 -10.15 -5.06 18.49
N ARG A 13 -9.16 -4.21 18.75
CA ARG A 13 -9.35 -2.79 19.09
C ARG A 13 -9.89 -1.95 17.93
N PHE A 14 -9.63 -2.37 16.69
CA PHE A 14 -10.19 -1.70 15.51
C PHE A 14 -11.73 -1.68 15.55
N ASP A 15 -12.34 -2.78 15.98
CA ASP A 15 -13.80 -2.93 16.00
C ASP A 15 -14.48 -2.10 17.10
N ALA A 16 -13.73 -1.68 18.13
CA ALA A 16 -14.24 -0.86 19.22
C ALA A 16 -14.61 0.58 18.80
N TYR A 17 -14.08 1.07 17.66
CA TYR A 17 -14.38 2.41 17.16
C TYR A 17 -15.72 2.50 16.42
N GLY A 18 -16.30 1.38 15.98
CA GLY A 18 -17.60 1.38 15.32
C GLY A 18 -17.67 2.19 14.02
N PHE A 19 -16.60 2.17 13.20
CA PHE A 19 -16.53 2.95 11.96
C PHE A 19 -17.75 2.72 11.06
N GLY A 20 -18.37 3.79 10.56
CA GLY A 20 -19.53 3.69 9.65
C GLY A 20 -19.22 2.96 8.34
N SER A 21 -17.96 3.05 7.87
CA SER A 21 -17.44 2.29 6.72
C SER A 21 -16.12 1.59 7.09
N PRO A 22 -16.17 0.40 7.74
CA PRO A 22 -14.97 -0.28 8.22
C PRO A 22 -14.02 -0.69 7.09
N THR A 23 -14.54 -1.01 5.90
CA THR A 23 -13.71 -1.40 4.75
C THR A 23 -12.96 -0.20 4.17
N GLU A 24 -13.56 0.98 4.09
CA GLU A 24 -12.84 2.20 3.71
C GLU A 24 -11.78 2.58 4.74
N ALA A 25 -12.09 2.43 6.04
CA ALA A 25 -11.15 2.67 7.13
C ALA A 25 -9.89 1.79 7.01
N LEU A 26 -10.08 0.49 6.79
CA LEU A 26 -8.96 -0.44 6.59
C LEU A 26 -8.16 -0.12 5.32
N ALA A 27 -8.84 0.20 4.22
CA ALA A 27 -8.17 0.52 2.96
C ALA A 27 -7.27 1.76 3.09
N ILE A 28 -7.78 2.85 3.69
CA ILE A 28 -7.01 4.08 3.86
C ILE A 28 -5.88 3.91 4.89
N MET A 29 -6.06 3.11 5.94
CA MET A 29 -5.00 2.81 6.91
C MET A 29 -3.86 1.96 6.31
N ALA A 30 -4.16 1.14 5.30
CA ALA A 30 -3.16 0.38 4.55
C ALA A 30 -2.49 1.18 3.41
N ALA A 31 -2.92 2.43 3.17
CA ALA A 31 -2.68 3.15 1.94
C ALA A 31 -1.29 3.80 1.78
N SER A 32 -0.98 4.11 0.53
CA SER A 32 0.00 5.12 0.16
C SER A 32 -0.64 6.08 -0.85
N HIS A 33 -1.70 6.74 -0.42
CA HIS A 33 -2.66 7.39 -1.32
C HIS A 33 -2.12 8.62 -2.02
N SER A 34 -2.82 9.11 -3.05
CA SER A 34 -2.39 10.26 -3.84
C SER A 34 -2.76 11.64 -3.26
N GLY A 35 -3.50 11.69 -2.15
CA GLY A 35 -3.78 12.94 -1.42
C GLY A 35 -4.99 13.72 -1.92
N GLU A 36 -5.80 13.08 -2.78
CA GLU A 36 -7.09 13.57 -3.26
C GLU A 36 -8.11 13.78 -2.13
N ASP A 37 -9.17 14.55 -2.39
CA ASP A 37 -10.12 14.96 -1.36
C ASP A 37 -10.87 13.81 -0.69
N ARG A 38 -11.10 12.70 -1.41
CA ARG A 38 -11.68 11.49 -0.78
C ARG A 38 -10.79 10.94 0.32
N HIS A 39 -9.48 10.89 0.12
CA HIS A 39 -8.53 10.46 1.15
C HIS A 39 -8.60 11.35 2.38
N VAL A 40 -8.61 12.67 2.17
CA VAL A 40 -8.73 13.65 3.27
C VAL A 40 -10.01 13.44 4.06
N ARG A 41 -11.16 13.32 3.38
CA ARG A 41 -12.45 13.09 4.04
C ARG A 41 -12.45 11.78 4.85
N THR A 42 -11.90 10.70 4.31
CA THR A 42 -11.83 9.42 5.03
C THR A 42 -10.92 9.56 6.25
N VAL A 43 -9.72 10.13 6.13
CA VAL A 43 -8.79 10.32 7.26
C VAL A 43 -9.38 11.23 8.34
N GLN A 44 -10.05 12.33 7.95
CA GLN A 44 -10.75 13.20 8.90
C GLN A 44 -11.87 12.46 9.64
N THR A 45 -12.61 11.58 8.96
CA THR A 45 -13.62 10.73 9.61
C THR A 45 -12.99 9.79 10.62
N LEU A 46 -11.88 9.12 10.28
CA LEU A 46 -11.17 8.25 11.21
C LEU A 46 -10.72 8.98 12.49
N LEU A 47 -10.13 10.16 12.34
CA LEU A 47 -9.69 10.97 13.47
C LEU A 47 -10.86 11.45 14.32
N ARG A 48 -11.96 11.90 13.68
CA ARG A 48 -13.18 12.35 14.37
C ARG A 48 -13.82 11.23 15.18
N GLU A 49 -14.00 10.05 14.59
CA GLU A 49 -14.53 8.87 15.29
C GLU A 49 -13.59 8.38 16.39
N GLY A 50 -12.29 8.62 16.20
CA GLY A 50 -11.29 8.46 17.23
C GLY A 50 -11.28 9.53 18.32
N GLY A 51 -12.05 10.61 18.21
CA GLY A 51 -11.96 11.78 19.10
C GLY A 51 -10.56 12.40 19.13
N LEU A 52 -9.94 12.56 17.96
CA LEU A 52 -8.58 13.08 17.77
C LEU A 52 -8.60 14.28 16.81
N SER A 53 -7.70 15.24 17.03
CA SER A 53 -7.41 16.31 16.05
C SER A 53 -6.49 15.80 14.95
N ARG A 54 -6.39 16.53 13.84
CA ARG A 54 -5.36 16.30 12.81
C ARG A 54 -3.94 16.56 13.30
N ASP A 55 -3.77 17.32 14.37
CA ASP A 55 -2.46 17.78 14.85
C ASP A 55 -1.62 16.62 15.43
N VAL A 56 -2.26 15.49 15.76
CA VAL A 56 -1.61 14.24 16.17
C VAL A 56 -0.84 13.57 15.01
N LEU A 57 -1.07 14.00 13.76
CA LEU A 57 -0.43 13.40 12.60
C LEU A 57 1.01 13.91 12.43
N GLN A 58 1.96 13.05 12.74
CA GLN A 58 3.41 13.29 12.68
C GLN A 58 4.02 12.92 11.31
N CYS A 59 3.20 12.89 10.25
CA CYS A 59 3.69 12.58 8.90
C CYS A 59 4.29 13.80 8.17
N GLY A 60 4.11 15.01 8.69
CA GLY A 60 4.53 16.23 7.98
C GLY A 60 3.68 16.49 6.73
N THR A 61 4.22 17.21 5.76
CA THR A 61 3.50 17.60 4.53
C THR A 61 4.39 17.49 3.29
N HIS A 62 3.75 17.19 2.15
CA HIS A 62 4.34 17.29 0.81
C HIS A 62 3.23 17.56 -0.20
N PRO A 63 3.53 18.05 -1.43
CA PRO A 63 2.52 18.18 -2.48
C PRO A 63 1.83 16.83 -2.76
N PRO A 64 0.50 16.78 -2.94
CA PRO A 64 -0.21 15.54 -3.29
C PRO A 64 0.40 14.86 -4.52
N PHE A 65 0.42 13.54 -4.55
CA PHE A 65 0.90 12.80 -5.72
C PHE A 65 -0.07 12.87 -6.90
N ASP A 66 -1.35 13.17 -6.63
CA ASP A 66 -2.28 13.50 -7.69
C ASP A 66 -2.00 14.91 -8.23
N ALA A 67 -1.50 14.99 -9.46
CA ALA A 67 -1.07 16.24 -10.08
C ALA A 67 -2.23 17.25 -10.22
N GLU A 68 -3.44 16.78 -10.53
CA GLU A 68 -4.62 17.64 -10.63
C GLU A 68 -4.97 18.27 -9.28
N THR A 69 -4.97 17.47 -8.20
CA THR A 69 -5.16 17.98 -6.83
C THR A 69 -4.06 18.96 -6.46
N ALA A 70 -2.78 18.64 -6.71
CA ALA A 70 -1.66 19.52 -6.38
C ALA A 70 -1.75 20.88 -7.10
N GLN A 71 -2.08 20.89 -8.39
CA GLN A 71 -2.27 22.11 -9.18
C GLN A 71 -3.46 22.93 -8.68
N ARG A 72 -4.58 22.28 -8.33
CA ARG A 72 -5.75 22.93 -7.75
C ARG A 72 -5.38 23.65 -6.45
N LEU A 73 -4.74 22.95 -5.51
CA LEU A 73 -4.36 23.54 -4.22
C LEU A 73 -3.44 24.76 -4.39
N LEU A 74 -2.47 24.67 -5.31
CA LEU A 74 -1.56 25.77 -5.61
C LEU A 74 -2.31 26.99 -6.16
N ARG A 75 -3.19 26.78 -7.14
CA ARG A 75 -3.97 27.86 -7.76
C ARG A 75 -4.92 28.52 -6.77
N ASP A 76 -5.53 27.72 -5.90
CA ASP A 76 -6.55 28.18 -4.95
C ASP A 76 -5.91 28.69 -3.63
N GLY A 77 -4.58 28.62 -3.49
CA GLY A 77 -3.85 29.07 -2.31
C GLY A 77 -4.10 28.22 -1.06
N GLU A 78 -4.57 26.98 -1.22
CA GLU A 78 -4.84 26.07 -0.12
C GLU A 78 -3.53 25.53 0.49
N PRO A 79 -3.31 25.65 1.81
CA PRO A 79 -2.10 25.15 2.44
C PRO A 79 -2.03 23.62 2.43
N LEU A 80 -0.83 23.08 2.30
CA LEU A 80 -0.58 21.66 2.51
C LEU A 80 -0.81 21.31 3.98
N THR A 81 -1.52 20.21 4.24
CA THR A 81 -1.80 19.73 5.60
C THR A 81 -1.40 18.26 5.73
N PRO A 82 -1.13 17.79 6.96
CA PRO A 82 -0.79 16.38 7.19
C PRO A 82 -1.86 15.40 6.70
N LEU A 83 -3.12 15.82 6.63
CA LEU A 83 -4.23 15.02 6.10
C LEU A 83 -4.01 14.58 4.64
N ARG A 84 -3.26 15.36 3.85
CA ARG A 84 -2.98 15.07 2.44
C ARG A 84 -1.70 14.29 2.21
N HIS A 85 -0.85 14.12 3.23
CA HIS A 85 0.34 13.29 3.11
C HIS A 85 -0.07 11.89 2.67
N ASN A 86 0.65 11.28 1.74
CA ASN A 86 0.34 9.94 1.23
C ASN A 86 0.29 8.81 2.30
N CYS A 87 0.73 9.09 3.52
CA CYS A 87 0.79 8.18 4.66
C CYS A 87 -0.22 8.56 5.75
N SER A 88 -1.03 9.59 5.57
CA SER A 88 -1.87 10.13 6.65
C SER A 88 -2.87 9.10 7.17
N GLY A 89 -3.43 8.24 6.30
CA GLY A 89 -4.23 7.09 6.73
C GLY A 89 -3.47 6.07 7.57
N LYS A 90 -2.23 5.72 7.19
CA LYS A 90 -1.34 4.85 7.99
C LYS A 90 -1.10 5.45 9.38
N HIS A 91 -0.82 6.75 9.45
CA HIS A 91 -0.60 7.46 10.70
C HIS A 91 -1.88 7.51 11.55
N ALA A 92 -3.04 7.77 10.95
CA ALA A 92 -4.31 7.72 11.65
C ALA A 92 -4.55 6.33 12.28
N GLY A 93 -4.29 5.24 11.53
CA GLY A 93 -4.37 3.88 12.06
C GLY A 93 -3.41 3.62 13.22
N MET A 94 -2.16 4.09 13.13
CA MET A 94 -1.18 3.98 14.21
C MET A 94 -1.59 4.73 15.48
N VAL A 95 -2.12 5.95 15.34
CA VAL A 95 -2.57 6.78 16.48
C VAL A 95 -3.83 6.20 17.11
N LEU A 96 -4.79 5.72 16.31
CA LEU A 96 -5.97 5.03 16.81
C LEU A 96 -5.59 3.74 17.55
N HIS A 97 -4.60 3.01 17.04
CA HIS A 97 -4.08 1.85 17.75
C HIS A 97 -3.48 2.23 19.11
N ALA A 98 -2.64 3.29 19.14
CA ALA A 98 -2.06 3.80 20.38
C ALA A 98 -3.16 4.20 21.38
N LYS A 99 -4.15 4.99 20.95
CA LYS A 99 -5.26 5.43 21.79
C LYS A 99 -6.06 4.25 22.36
N ALA A 100 -6.47 3.30 21.53
CA ALA A 100 -7.25 2.15 21.97
C ALA A 100 -6.45 1.19 22.87
N ALA A 101 -5.11 1.24 22.82
CA ALA A 101 -4.24 0.47 23.70
C ALA A 101 -3.83 1.24 24.98
N GLY A 102 -4.23 2.50 25.13
CA GLY A 102 -3.82 3.35 26.26
C GLY A 102 -2.37 3.82 26.19
N TRP A 103 -1.77 3.82 25.01
CA TRP A 103 -0.41 4.31 24.76
C TRP A 103 -0.42 5.79 24.36
N ASP A 104 0.76 6.41 24.42
CA ASP A 104 0.93 7.81 24.05
C ASP A 104 0.69 8.04 22.54
N VAL A 105 -0.22 8.95 22.25
CA VAL A 105 -0.66 9.27 20.89
C VAL A 105 0.26 10.28 20.19
N GLU A 106 1.14 10.96 20.92
CA GLU A 106 2.06 11.96 20.37
C GLU A 106 3.40 11.35 19.92
N THR A 107 3.80 10.25 20.58
CA THR A 107 5.10 9.60 20.36
C THR A 107 5.03 8.32 19.52
N TYR A 108 3.88 8.01 18.92
CA TYR A 108 3.65 6.76 18.18
C TYR A 108 4.63 6.46 17.03
N TRP A 109 5.28 7.49 16.49
CA TRP A 109 6.21 7.40 15.37
C TRP A 109 7.64 7.04 15.80
N HIS A 110 7.96 7.18 17.08
CA HIS A 110 9.30 6.85 17.59
C HIS A 110 9.57 5.35 17.53
N PRO A 111 10.80 4.92 17.17
CA PRO A 111 11.11 3.50 17.02
C PRO A 111 10.80 2.64 18.25
N GLY A 112 10.99 3.18 19.46
CA GLY A 112 10.71 2.47 20.71
C GLY A 112 9.24 2.39 21.10
N HIS A 113 8.34 3.07 20.37
CA HIS A 113 6.93 3.10 20.72
C HIS A 113 6.26 1.73 20.49
N PRO A 114 5.34 1.26 21.36
CA PRO A 114 4.69 -0.04 21.22
C PRO A 114 4.03 -0.30 19.86
N VAL A 115 3.47 0.73 19.21
CA VAL A 115 2.93 0.63 17.84
C VAL A 115 3.99 0.21 16.82
N GLN A 116 5.20 0.80 16.89
CA GLN A 116 6.29 0.47 15.96
C GLN A 116 6.85 -0.93 16.26
N GLN A 117 6.94 -1.30 17.53
CA GLN A 117 7.38 -2.63 17.96
C GLN A 117 6.39 -3.72 17.52
N ALA A 118 5.09 -3.52 17.72
CA ALA A 118 4.06 -4.44 17.25
C ALA A 118 4.08 -4.62 15.73
N ALA A 119 4.37 -3.53 14.99
CA ALA A 119 4.55 -3.60 13.54
C ALA A 119 5.79 -4.41 13.14
N LEU A 120 6.93 -4.23 13.83
CA LEU A 120 8.15 -4.99 13.61
C LEU A 120 7.93 -6.49 13.89
N GLU A 121 7.35 -6.83 15.03
CA GLU A 121 7.05 -8.21 15.42
C GLU A 121 6.10 -8.91 14.44
N THR A 122 5.06 -8.19 14.01
CA THR A 122 4.11 -8.70 13.01
C THR A 122 4.80 -8.93 11.67
N VAL A 123 5.63 -7.98 11.21
CA VAL A 123 6.39 -8.13 9.96
C VAL A 123 7.40 -9.27 10.07
N ALA A 124 8.12 -9.41 11.19
CA ALA A 124 9.04 -10.50 11.44
C ALA A 124 8.37 -11.87 11.35
N THR A 125 7.25 -12.01 12.06
CA THR A 125 6.43 -13.22 12.05
C THR A 125 5.94 -13.53 10.63
N LEU A 126 5.37 -12.56 9.93
CA LEU A 126 4.81 -12.76 8.59
C LEU A 126 5.88 -12.87 7.49
N ALA A 127 7.09 -12.40 7.70
CA ALA A 127 8.19 -12.52 6.73
C ALA A 127 9.02 -13.79 6.96
N ASP A 128 8.83 -14.53 8.05
CA ASP A 128 9.75 -15.57 8.53
C ASP A 128 11.20 -15.06 8.62
N VAL A 129 11.37 -13.88 9.21
CA VAL A 129 12.68 -13.27 9.47
C VAL A 129 12.73 -12.86 10.93
N PRO A 130 13.72 -13.30 11.73
CA PRO A 130 13.86 -12.84 13.12
C PRO A 130 13.95 -11.31 13.19
N PRO A 131 13.34 -10.65 14.20
CA PRO A 131 13.35 -9.18 14.30
C PRO A 131 14.77 -8.59 14.23
N ALA A 132 15.76 -9.24 14.84
CA ALA A 132 17.16 -8.81 14.84
C ALA A 132 17.84 -8.84 13.45
N GLN A 133 17.27 -9.55 12.47
CA GLN A 133 17.77 -9.62 11.10
C GLN A 133 17.01 -8.69 10.15
N ILE A 134 15.97 -8.01 10.64
CA ILE A 134 15.24 -7.00 9.87
C ILE A 134 15.95 -5.67 10.04
N GLY A 135 16.50 -5.14 8.95
CA GLY A 135 17.04 -3.78 8.97
C GLY A 135 15.90 -2.77 9.19
N THR A 136 16.13 -1.77 10.04
CA THR A 136 15.16 -0.69 10.29
C THR A 136 15.74 0.65 9.86
N ALA A 137 14.91 1.49 9.25
CA ALA A 137 15.23 2.87 8.93
C ALA A 137 14.03 3.78 9.15
N THR A 138 14.25 5.09 9.06
CA THR A 138 13.17 6.09 9.07
C THR A 138 12.60 6.23 7.66
N ASP A 139 11.29 6.01 7.51
CA ASP A 139 10.54 6.27 6.27
C ASP A 139 10.42 7.78 6.00
N GLY A 140 10.13 8.19 4.77
CA GLY A 140 9.97 9.60 4.41
C GLY A 140 8.83 10.33 5.14
N CYS A 141 7.94 9.58 5.81
CA CYS A 141 6.88 10.11 6.68
C CYS A 141 7.22 10.06 8.18
N GLY A 142 8.45 9.69 8.55
CA GLY A 142 8.97 9.75 9.92
C GLY A 142 8.85 8.47 10.76
N VAL A 143 8.03 7.49 10.37
CA VAL A 143 7.87 6.21 11.11
C VAL A 143 8.89 5.16 10.66
N VAL A 144 8.96 4.02 11.36
CA VAL A 144 9.88 2.93 11.03
C VAL A 144 9.49 2.22 9.73
N THR A 145 10.48 1.95 8.88
CA THR A 145 10.38 1.06 7.71
C THR A 145 11.32 -0.12 7.84
N PHE A 146 10.99 -1.21 7.15
CA PHE A 146 11.62 -2.53 7.33
C PHE A 146 12.29 -3.01 6.04
N ALA A 147 13.58 -3.33 6.12
CA ALA A 147 14.35 -3.94 5.05
C ALA A 147 14.28 -5.46 5.17
N LEU A 148 13.85 -6.12 4.10
CA LEU A 148 13.68 -7.57 4.01
C LEU A 148 14.33 -8.10 2.73
N PRO A 149 14.84 -9.35 2.74
CA PRO A 149 15.13 -10.06 1.50
C PRO A 149 13.88 -10.13 0.61
N LEU A 150 14.04 -9.97 -0.71
CA LEU A 150 12.92 -9.92 -1.66
C LEU A 150 12.01 -11.16 -1.58
N ARG A 151 12.60 -12.34 -1.33
CA ARG A 151 11.84 -13.58 -1.12
C ARG A 151 10.92 -13.52 0.09
N ASN A 152 11.38 -12.95 1.19
CA ASN A 152 10.61 -12.79 2.43
C ASN A 152 9.57 -11.67 2.29
N ALA A 153 9.88 -10.61 1.54
CA ALA A 153 8.87 -9.63 1.13
C ALA A 153 7.78 -10.28 0.28
N ALA A 154 8.11 -11.18 -0.66
CA ALA A 154 7.11 -11.93 -1.42
C ALA A 154 6.28 -12.85 -0.52
N LEU A 155 6.88 -13.47 0.50
CA LEU A 155 6.15 -14.29 1.47
C LEU A 155 5.09 -13.49 2.25
N LEU A 156 5.37 -12.24 2.61
CA LEU A 156 4.36 -11.35 3.21
C LEU A 156 3.11 -11.26 2.33
N PHE A 157 3.29 -11.11 1.02
CA PHE A 157 2.18 -10.98 0.08
C PHE A 157 1.52 -12.32 -0.27
N VAL A 158 2.23 -13.45 -0.19
CA VAL A 158 1.60 -14.78 -0.18
C VAL A 158 0.62 -14.88 1.00
N ARG A 159 1.06 -14.48 2.20
CA ARG A 159 0.24 -14.53 3.43
C ARG A 159 -0.89 -13.51 3.43
N LEU A 160 -0.72 -12.37 2.77
CA LEU A 160 -1.82 -11.42 2.55
C LEU A 160 -2.86 -11.98 1.58
N ALA A 161 -2.44 -12.58 0.46
CA ALA A 161 -3.34 -13.16 -0.52
C ALA A 161 -4.09 -14.40 0.01
N ASP A 162 -3.38 -15.26 0.75
CA ASP A 162 -3.92 -16.47 1.37
C ASP A 162 -3.48 -16.59 2.85
N PRO A 163 -4.25 -15.97 3.77
CA PRO A 163 -3.94 -15.99 5.19
C PRO A 163 -4.08 -17.36 5.85
N ARG A 164 -4.63 -18.39 5.18
CA ARG A 164 -4.96 -19.69 5.82
C ARG A 164 -3.76 -20.37 6.49
N LYS A 165 -2.54 -20.11 6.01
CA LYS A 165 -1.29 -20.65 6.56
C LYS A 165 -0.68 -19.81 7.69
N VAL A 166 -1.29 -18.69 8.06
CA VAL A 166 -0.89 -17.89 9.23
C VAL A 166 -1.42 -18.58 10.48
N ALA A 167 -0.54 -18.95 11.40
CA ALA A 167 -0.86 -19.75 12.58
C ALA A 167 -1.83 -19.03 13.52
N ASP A 168 -1.54 -17.75 13.83
CA ASP A 168 -2.37 -16.90 14.66
C ASP A 168 -3.72 -16.59 13.97
N ALA A 169 -4.82 -16.97 14.61
CA ALA A 169 -6.17 -16.82 14.06
C ALA A 169 -6.63 -15.36 13.97
N SER A 170 -6.24 -14.52 14.92
CA SER A 170 -6.57 -13.10 14.93
C SER A 170 -5.81 -12.36 13.83
N LEU A 171 -4.53 -12.68 13.64
CA LEU A 171 -3.72 -12.14 12.57
C LEU A 171 -4.21 -12.62 11.20
N ARG A 172 -4.64 -13.88 11.09
CA ARG A 172 -5.27 -14.41 9.87
C ARG A 172 -6.51 -13.59 9.50
N SER A 173 -7.42 -13.38 10.45
CA SER A 173 -8.63 -12.57 10.24
C SER A 173 -8.29 -11.12 9.87
N ALA A 174 -7.29 -10.52 10.54
CA ALA A 174 -6.82 -9.18 10.23
C ALA A 174 -6.32 -9.04 8.78
N LEU A 175 -5.47 -9.96 8.32
CA LEU A 175 -4.93 -9.95 6.96
C LEU A 175 -6.02 -10.11 5.90
N GLU A 176 -6.99 -11.00 6.14
CA GLU A 176 -8.15 -11.18 5.28
C GLU A 176 -8.97 -9.89 5.14
N ARG A 177 -9.35 -9.27 6.26
CA ARG A 177 -10.11 -8.02 6.27
C ARG A 177 -9.36 -6.87 5.59
N ILE A 178 -8.06 -6.77 5.80
CA ILE A 178 -7.21 -5.74 5.19
C ILE A 178 -7.08 -5.98 3.68
N ARG A 179 -6.82 -7.22 3.24
CA ARG A 179 -6.77 -7.60 1.82
C ARG A 179 -8.08 -7.22 1.13
N ASP A 180 -9.20 -7.64 1.69
CA ASP A 180 -10.51 -7.45 1.06
C ASP A 180 -10.89 -5.97 0.99
N ALA A 181 -10.59 -5.21 2.05
CA ALA A 181 -10.74 -3.75 2.04
C ALA A 181 -9.89 -3.07 0.95
N MET A 182 -8.63 -3.47 0.79
CA MET A 182 -7.74 -2.91 -0.25
C MET A 182 -8.26 -3.20 -1.66
N ILE A 183 -8.75 -4.43 -1.89
CA ILE A 183 -9.31 -4.84 -3.19
C ILE A 183 -10.63 -4.13 -3.47
N ALA A 184 -11.47 -3.94 -2.45
CA ALA A 184 -12.77 -3.27 -2.59
C ALA A 184 -12.64 -1.76 -2.82
N HIS A 185 -11.61 -1.12 -2.27
CA HIS A 185 -11.39 0.33 -2.33
C HIS A 185 -10.00 0.69 -2.87
N PRO A 186 -9.65 0.27 -4.09
CA PRO A 186 -8.29 0.42 -4.63
C PRO A 186 -7.90 1.89 -4.81
N GLU A 187 -8.87 2.77 -5.05
CA GLU A 187 -8.69 4.23 -5.00
C GLU A 187 -8.15 4.76 -3.68
N LEU A 188 -8.61 4.26 -2.53
CA LEU A 188 -8.21 4.76 -1.21
C LEU A 188 -6.80 4.30 -0.88
N VAL A 189 -6.36 3.18 -1.47
CA VAL A 189 -5.01 2.63 -1.32
C VAL A 189 -3.98 3.44 -2.11
N GLY A 190 -4.26 3.66 -3.40
CA GLY A 190 -3.35 4.28 -4.35
C GLY A 190 -3.76 5.71 -4.71
N GLY A 191 -4.93 5.86 -5.31
CA GLY A 191 -5.48 7.11 -5.85
C GLY A 191 -6.13 6.83 -7.19
N GLU A 192 -6.96 7.74 -7.68
CA GLU A 192 -7.77 7.49 -8.88
C GLU A 192 -6.98 7.47 -10.18
N ARG A 193 -5.93 8.30 -10.24
CA ARG A 193 -5.19 8.56 -11.47
C ARG A 193 -3.76 8.08 -11.35
N LYS A 194 -3.26 7.41 -12.40
CA LYS A 194 -1.84 7.09 -12.60
C LYS A 194 -1.20 6.30 -11.44
N ARG A 195 -1.96 5.37 -10.86
CA ARG A 195 -1.51 4.48 -9.78
C ARG A 195 -1.64 3.03 -10.20
N LEU A 196 -0.50 2.35 -10.35
CA LEU A 196 -0.44 0.95 -10.76
C LEU A 196 -1.18 0.04 -9.78
N ASP A 197 -1.05 0.26 -8.46
CA ASP A 197 -1.75 -0.52 -7.46
C ASP A 197 -3.27 -0.45 -7.63
N THR A 198 -3.81 0.75 -7.89
CA THR A 198 -5.24 0.93 -8.17
C THR A 198 -5.64 0.31 -9.51
N ALA A 199 -4.86 0.55 -10.57
CA ALA A 199 -5.16 0.06 -11.91
C ALA A 199 -5.17 -1.47 -11.99
N LEU A 200 -4.21 -2.15 -11.35
CA LEU A 200 -4.14 -3.61 -11.32
C LEU A 200 -5.32 -4.24 -10.57
N MET A 201 -5.67 -3.70 -9.40
CA MET A 201 -6.81 -4.22 -8.62
C MET A 201 -8.15 -4.01 -9.32
N ARG A 202 -8.27 -2.98 -10.17
CA ARG A 202 -9.45 -2.76 -11.04
C ARG A 202 -9.45 -3.66 -12.28
N ALA A 203 -8.28 -3.89 -12.89
CA ALA A 203 -8.15 -4.71 -14.09
C ALA A 203 -8.33 -6.21 -13.82
N ALA A 204 -8.03 -6.66 -12.59
CA ALA A 204 -8.21 -8.05 -12.17
C ALA A 204 -8.92 -8.14 -10.80
N PRO A 205 -10.22 -7.79 -10.72
CA PRO A 205 -10.96 -7.75 -9.47
C PRO A 205 -10.95 -9.11 -8.76
N GLY A 206 -10.56 -9.12 -7.47
CA GLY A 206 -10.48 -10.35 -6.67
C GLY A 206 -9.32 -11.28 -7.00
N ALA A 207 -8.57 -11.03 -8.09
CA ALA A 207 -7.46 -11.89 -8.50
C ALA A 207 -6.15 -11.55 -7.78
N LEU A 208 -5.97 -10.29 -7.40
CA LEU A 208 -4.75 -9.82 -6.76
C LEU A 208 -5.01 -8.67 -5.78
N VAL A 209 -4.08 -8.51 -4.84
CA VAL A 209 -3.91 -7.30 -4.03
C VAL A 209 -2.54 -6.71 -4.34
N ALA A 210 -2.49 -5.42 -4.65
CA ALA A 210 -1.25 -4.74 -5.05
C ALA A 210 -0.91 -3.60 -4.09
N LYS A 211 0.39 -3.40 -3.84
CA LYS A 211 0.88 -2.26 -3.08
C LYS A 211 2.22 -1.78 -3.64
N GLY A 212 2.23 -0.55 -4.15
CA GLY A 212 3.48 0.15 -4.48
C GLY A 212 4.22 0.58 -3.21
N GLY A 213 5.55 0.52 -3.26
CA GLY A 213 6.50 1.04 -2.28
C GLY A 213 7.35 2.18 -2.85
N ALA A 214 8.18 2.79 -2.00
CA ALA A 214 9.17 3.78 -2.42
C ALA A 214 10.36 3.12 -3.14
N GLU A 215 11.20 3.92 -3.80
CA GLU A 215 12.45 3.47 -4.42
C GLU A 215 12.26 2.23 -5.32
N GLY A 216 11.30 2.25 -6.24
CA GLY A 216 11.17 1.23 -7.28
C GLY A 216 10.67 -0.13 -6.80
N LEU A 217 10.08 -0.19 -5.60
CA LEU A 217 9.48 -1.42 -5.06
C LEU A 217 8.01 -1.55 -5.46
N SER A 218 7.63 -2.69 -6.01
CA SER A 218 6.23 -3.10 -6.22
C SER A 218 6.02 -4.49 -5.65
N SER A 219 4.95 -4.66 -4.87
CA SER A 219 4.63 -5.93 -4.23
C SER A 219 3.17 -6.31 -4.39
N LEU A 220 2.93 -7.57 -4.74
CA LEU A 220 1.60 -8.08 -5.07
C LEU A 220 1.40 -9.46 -4.46
N GLY A 221 0.18 -9.70 -3.98
CA GLY A 221 -0.31 -11.02 -3.65
C GLY A 221 -1.34 -11.45 -4.69
N ILE A 222 -1.04 -12.49 -5.45
CA ILE A 222 -1.96 -13.11 -6.40
C ILE A 222 -2.74 -14.21 -5.66
N LEU A 223 -4.06 -14.08 -5.65
CA LEU A 223 -4.94 -14.96 -4.89
C LEU A 223 -4.94 -16.38 -5.48
N ALA A 224 -5.22 -17.35 -4.61
CA ALA A 224 -5.30 -18.76 -4.97
C ALA A 224 -6.20 -18.99 -6.19
N GLY A 225 -5.75 -19.81 -7.14
CA GLY A 225 -6.51 -20.16 -8.35
C GLY A 225 -6.45 -19.18 -9.52
N HIS A 226 -5.77 -18.04 -9.37
CA HIS A 226 -5.68 -17.02 -10.43
C HIS A 226 -4.41 -17.11 -11.30
N VAL A 227 -3.51 -18.05 -11.00
CA VAL A 227 -2.39 -18.41 -11.88
C VAL A 227 -2.72 -19.76 -12.52
N PRO A 228 -2.82 -19.85 -13.86
CA PRO A 228 -3.07 -21.12 -14.55
C PRO A 228 -2.11 -22.22 -14.11
N GLY A 229 -2.66 -23.42 -13.86
CA GLY A 229 -1.87 -24.57 -13.37
C GLY A 229 -1.45 -24.49 -11.89
N ARG A 230 -1.79 -23.43 -11.16
CA ARG A 230 -1.41 -23.25 -9.74
C ARG A 230 -2.62 -22.95 -8.87
N ARG A 231 -2.91 -23.84 -7.92
CA ARG A 231 -4.01 -23.67 -6.96
C ARG A 231 -3.64 -22.77 -5.77
N ALA A 232 -2.37 -22.70 -5.39
CA ALA A 232 -1.91 -21.90 -4.26
C ALA A 232 -1.68 -20.44 -4.65
N ALA A 233 -1.85 -19.53 -3.68
CA ALA A 233 -1.48 -18.12 -3.86
C ALA A 233 0.01 -17.94 -4.20
N MET A 234 0.33 -16.77 -4.77
CA MET A 234 1.69 -16.40 -5.16
C MET A 234 1.98 -14.97 -4.71
N GLY A 235 3.19 -14.74 -4.21
CA GLY A 235 3.70 -13.40 -3.94
C GLY A 235 4.64 -12.99 -5.07
N LEU A 236 4.47 -11.78 -5.56
CA LEU A 236 5.34 -11.17 -6.56
C LEU A 236 5.94 -9.89 -5.97
N VAL A 237 7.26 -9.76 -6.04
CA VAL A 237 7.97 -8.53 -5.67
C VAL A 237 8.93 -8.18 -6.77
N VAL A 238 8.84 -6.94 -7.24
CA VAL A 238 9.76 -6.33 -8.21
C VAL A 238 10.44 -5.16 -7.52
N LYS A 239 11.77 -5.11 -7.60
CA LYS A 239 12.60 -4.00 -7.15
C LYS A 239 13.43 -3.54 -8.35
N ILE A 240 13.33 -2.26 -8.69
CA ILE A 240 14.24 -1.63 -9.65
C ILE A 240 15.40 -1.02 -8.85
N GLU A 241 16.62 -1.37 -9.22
CA GLU A 241 17.82 -1.01 -8.44
C GLU A 241 18.09 0.50 -8.40
N ASP A 242 17.80 1.22 -9.49
CA ASP A 242 17.97 2.68 -9.59
C ASP A 242 16.88 3.49 -8.85
N GLY A 243 15.90 2.80 -8.25
CA GLY A 243 14.78 3.42 -7.53
C GLY A 243 13.58 3.81 -8.39
N ASP A 244 13.66 3.76 -9.72
CA ASP A 244 12.58 4.01 -10.69
C ASP A 244 11.67 5.19 -10.32
N ALA A 245 12.27 6.37 -10.09
CA ALA A 245 11.54 7.56 -9.66
C ALA A 245 10.37 7.94 -10.60
N ALA A 246 10.53 7.69 -11.90
CA ALA A 246 9.51 7.93 -12.93
C ALA A 246 8.45 6.80 -13.02
N ARG A 247 8.62 5.71 -12.28
CA ARG A 247 7.72 4.54 -12.22
C ARG A 247 7.44 3.89 -13.58
N ARG A 248 8.40 3.98 -14.50
CA ARG A 248 8.25 3.50 -15.88
C ARG A 248 8.74 2.08 -16.05
N ALA A 249 9.80 1.70 -15.33
CA ALA A 249 10.40 0.37 -15.46
C ALA A 249 9.64 -0.67 -14.61
N GLY A 250 9.34 -0.33 -13.35
CA GLY A 250 8.65 -1.20 -12.41
C GLY A 250 7.23 -1.53 -12.86
N SER A 251 6.49 -0.55 -13.38
CA SER A 251 5.14 -0.76 -13.91
C SER A 251 5.14 -1.73 -15.10
N ALA A 252 6.03 -1.50 -16.08
CA ALA A 252 6.15 -2.36 -17.25
C ALA A 252 6.56 -3.79 -16.87
N ALA A 253 7.52 -3.93 -15.95
CA ALA A 253 7.96 -5.23 -15.45
C ALA A 253 6.84 -6.00 -14.74
N VAL A 254 6.07 -5.35 -13.86
CA VAL A 254 4.94 -6.00 -13.16
C VAL A 254 3.87 -6.44 -14.14
N CYS A 255 3.45 -5.58 -15.07
CA CYS A 255 2.47 -5.93 -16.09
C CYS A 255 2.94 -7.11 -16.96
N ALA A 256 4.21 -7.11 -17.36
CA ALA A 256 4.80 -8.19 -18.14
C ALA A 256 4.83 -9.53 -17.38
N VAL A 257 5.20 -9.53 -16.09
CA VAL A 257 5.16 -10.76 -15.26
C VAL A 257 3.73 -11.28 -15.14
N LEU A 258 2.76 -10.42 -14.82
CA LEU A 258 1.37 -10.83 -14.67
C LEU A 258 0.77 -11.38 -15.97
N HIS A 259 1.16 -10.82 -17.11
CA HIS A 259 0.77 -11.34 -18.42
C HIS A 259 1.40 -12.71 -18.70
N GLN A 260 2.70 -12.88 -18.46
CA GLN A 260 3.39 -14.16 -18.64
C GLN A 260 2.88 -15.25 -17.70
N LEU A 261 2.46 -14.88 -16.49
CA LEU A 261 1.81 -15.79 -15.54
C LEU A 261 0.35 -16.08 -15.88
N GLY A 262 -0.23 -15.47 -16.92
CA GLY A 262 -1.63 -15.65 -17.30
C GLY A 262 -2.65 -15.06 -16.32
N VAL A 263 -2.21 -14.18 -15.40
CA VAL A 263 -3.09 -13.44 -14.49
C VAL A 263 -3.78 -12.28 -15.21
N LEU A 264 -3.06 -11.65 -16.15
CA LEU A 264 -3.61 -10.67 -17.08
C LEU A 264 -3.64 -11.25 -18.49
N ASP A 265 -4.81 -11.31 -19.09
CA ASP A 265 -4.95 -11.62 -20.50
C ASP A 265 -4.59 -10.41 -21.38
N ALA A 266 -4.68 -10.57 -22.70
CA ALA A 266 -4.37 -9.49 -23.65
C ALA A 266 -5.27 -8.26 -23.46
N THR A 267 -6.54 -8.46 -23.10
CA THR A 267 -7.50 -7.37 -22.87
C THR A 267 -7.17 -6.60 -21.59
N GLY A 268 -6.88 -7.29 -20.49
CA GLY A 268 -6.43 -6.69 -19.24
C GLY A 268 -5.12 -5.93 -19.41
N LEU A 269 -4.19 -6.46 -20.22
CA LEU A 269 -2.94 -5.77 -20.53
C LEU A 269 -3.18 -4.51 -21.37
N ALA A 270 -4.09 -4.54 -22.34
CA ALA A 270 -4.45 -3.38 -23.16
C ALA A 270 -5.08 -2.25 -22.32
N HIS A 271 -5.94 -2.59 -21.34
CA HIS A 271 -6.47 -1.59 -20.39
C HIS A 271 -5.38 -0.96 -19.51
N LEU A 272 -4.20 -1.58 -19.43
CA LEU A 272 -3.05 -1.11 -18.68
C LEU A 272 -1.92 -0.62 -19.58
N GLU A 273 -2.20 -0.25 -20.85
CA GLU A 273 -1.16 0.15 -21.82
C GLU A 273 -0.23 1.24 -21.27
N GLU A 274 -0.78 2.25 -20.58
CA GLU A 274 0.02 3.33 -19.99
C GLU A 274 1.04 2.86 -18.94
N PHE A 275 0.83 1.69 -18.34
CA PHE A 275 1.71 1.05 -17.37
C PHE A 275 2.57 -0.05 -18.00
N ALA A 276 2.00 -0.83 -18.90
CA ALA A 276 2.62 -1.97 -19.54
C ALA A 276 3.63 -1.56 -20.62
N SER A 277 3.32 -0.50 -21.37
CA SER A 277 4.18 0.10 -22.38
C SER A 277 4.12 1.64 -22.32
N PRO A 278 4.64 2.25 -21.23
CA PRO A 278 4.57 3.70 -21.06
C PRO A 278 5.14 4.47 -22.26
N PRO A 279 4.40 5.44 -22.84
CA PRO A 279 4.88 6.22 -23.97
C PRO A 279 6.03 7.12 -23.57
N ILE A 280 7.03 7.24 -24.44
CA ILE A 280 8.02 8.32 -24.40
C ILE A 280 7.52 9.43 -25.32
N ARG A 281 7.33 10.63 -24.77
CA ARG A 281 6.86 11.80 -25.50
C ARG A 281 7.93 12.87 -25.57
N ASP A 282 8.00 13.59 -26.69
CA ASP A 282 8.84 14.77 -26.82
C ASP A 282 8.17 16.02 -26.18
N PRO A 283 8.86 17.17 -26.09
CA PRO A 283 8.27 18.40 -25.54
C PRO A 283 7.06 18.95 -26.30
N ARG A 284 6.81 18.49 -27.53
CA ARG A 284 5.60 18.85 -28.32
C ARG A 284 4.43 17.92 -28.00
N GLY A 285 4.66 16.84 -27.23
CA GLY A 285 3.68 15.84 -26.86
C GLY A 285 3.64 14.62 -27.81
N GLU A 286 4.47 14.62 -28.84
CA GLU A 286 4.51 13.56 -29.86
C GLU A 286 5.14 12.29 -29.29
N ARG A 287 4.56 11.13 -29.60
CA ARG A 287 5.11 9.84 -29.16
C ARG A 287 6.37 9.54 -29.99
N VAL A 288 7.51 9.49 -29.32
CA VAL A 288 8.84 9.20 -29.92
C VAL A 288 9.41 7.85 -29.51
N GLY A 289 8.73 7.12 -28.63
CA GLY A 289 9.14 5.78 -28.22
C GLY A 289 8.21 5.18 -27.17
N GLN A 290 8.64 4.07 -26.59
CA GLN A 290 7.96 3.41 -25.48
C GLN A 290 8.96 2.64 -24.60
N VAL A 291 8.58 2.41 -23.35
CA VAL A 291 9.29 1.50 -22.45
C VAL A 291 8.72 0.09 -22.61
N SER A 292 9.58 -0.93 -22.69
CA SER A 292 9.15 -2.32 -22.79
C SER A 292 9.96 -3.23 -21.86
N ALA A 293 9.31 -4.26 -21.34
CA ALA A 293 9.96 -5.32 -20.56
C ALA A 293 10.49 -6.41 -21.50
N VAL A 294 11.79 -6.67 -21.45
CA VAL A 294 12.49 -7.61 -22.36
C VAL A 294 13.06 -8.82 -21.60
N PHE A 295 12.22 -9.51 -20.84
CA PHE A 295 12.60 -10.72 -20.09
C PHE A 295 11.51 -11.79 -20.15
N ARG A 296 11.88 -13.03 -19.80
CA ARG A 296 10.95 -14.13 -19.55
C ARG A 296 11.06 -14.59 -18.10
N VAL A 297 9.92 -14.81 -17.45
CA VAL A 297 9.85 -15.46 -16.15
C VAL A 297 10.10 -16.96 -16.38
N ALA A 298 10.99 -17.53 -15.57
CA ALA A 298 11.36 -18.95 -15.63
C ALA A 298 10.29 -19.87 -15.04
#